data_AF-A0A7C2YR97-F1
#
_entry.id   AF-A0A7C2YR97-F1
#
_cell.length_a   1.000
_cell.length_b   1.000
_cell.length_c   1.000
_cell.angle_alpha   90.00
_cell.angle_beta   90.00
_cell.angle_gamma   90.00
#
_symmetry.space_group_name_H-M   'P 1'
#
loop_
_entity.id
_entity.type
_entity.pdbx_description
1 polymer ?
#
loop_
_entity_poly.entity_id
_entity_poly.type
_entity_poly.pdbx_seq_one_letter_code
_entity_poly.pdbx_strand_id
1 'polypeptide(L)'
;MDSGVQTNLNPFAIAQRQLDEAAKRLDLDPGLHELLRWPMREFHVRIPVRMDDGSVRVFPGYRVQYNWARGPCKGGIRFHPEETVDTVRALAAWMTWKTAVVDLPLGGGKGGVVCNPKEMSSRELERLSRGYIRALGHYLSPTVDVPAPDVYTNPQVMSWMLDEYERLTGHSAPGVITGKPLALGG
;
A
#
# COMPACT_ATOMS: atom_id res chain seq x y z
N MET A 1 -5.50 -0.83 -41.91
CA MET A 1 -6.22 -0.29 -40.75
C MET A 1 -5.59 -0.93 -39.53
N ASP A 2 -4.68 -0.20 -38.88
CA ASP A 2 -3.97 -0.67 -37.68
C ASP A 2 -4.98 -0.90 -36.56
N SER A 3 -5.21 -2.17 -36.22
CA SER A 3 -5.84 -2.55 -34.97
C SER A 3 -4.86 -2.20 -33.85
N GLY A 4 -5.07 -1.04 -33.22
CA GLY A 4 -4.27 -0.56 -32.09
C GLY A 4 -4.13 -1.65 -31.03
N VAL A 5 -2.94 -2.21 -30.92
CA VAL A 5 -2.56 -3.04 -29.79
C VAL A 5 -2.54 -2.12 -28.58
N GLN A 6 -3.62 -2.12 -27.78
CA GLN A 6 -3.55 -1.63 -26.42
C GLN A 6 -2.58 -2.55 -25.68
N THR A 7 -1.32 -2.17 -25.64
CA THR A 7 -0.34 -2.75 -24.72
C THR A 7 -0.79 -2.38 -23.32
N ASN A 8 -1.58 -3.26 -22.71
CA ASN A 8 -1.91 -3.15 -21.30
C ASN A 8 -0.60 -3.40 -20.51
N LEU A 9 0.18 -2.34 -20.32
CA LEU A 9 1.50 -2.37 -19.71
C LEU A 9 1.33 -2.68 -18.22
N ASN A 10 1.54 -3.95 -17.86
CA ASN A 10 1.55 -4.38 -16.46
C ASN A 10 2.63 -3.60 -15.69
N PRO A 11 2.26 -2.77 -14.68
CA PRO A 11 3.21 -1.96 -13.94
C PRO A 11 4.29 -2.78 -13.23
N PHE A 12 3.95 -3.99 -12.77
CA PHE A 12 4.89 -4.84 -12.06
C PHE A 12 5.94 -5.42 -13.00
N ALA A 13 5.55 -5.82 -14.22
CA ALA A 13 6.50 -6.23 -15.24
C ALA A 13 7.44 -5.09 -15.67
N ILE A 14 6.99 -3.83 -15.61
CA ILE A 14 7.89 -2.68 -15.81
C ILE A 14 8.89 -2.58 -14.67
N ALA A 15 8.44 -2.66 -13.41
CA ALA A 15 9.32 -2.59 -12.24
C ALA A 15 10.36 -3.72 -12.23
N GLN A 16 9.98 -4.94 -12.61
CA GLN A 16 10.90 -6.07 -12.73
C GLN A 16 11.95 -5.84 -13.83
N ARG A 17 11.56 -5.33 -15.01
CA ARG A 17 12.53 -5.00 -16.07
C ARG A 17 13.56 -3.96 -15.63
N GLN A 18 13.14 -2.95 -14.88
CA GLN A 18 14.05 -1.94 -14.33
C GLN A 18 15.04 -2.55 -13.33
N LEU A 19 14.59 -3.49 -12.48
CA LEU A 19 15.47 -4.26 -11.60
C LEU A 19 16.45 -5.11 -12.40
N ASP A 20 16.01 -5.78 -13.46
CA ASP A 20 16.86 -6.64 -14.30
C ASP A 20 18.01 -5.85 -14.94
N GLU A 21 17.71 -4.65 -15.45
CA GLU A 21 18.73 -3.75 -16.00
C GLU A 21 19.75 -3.31 -14.94
N ALA A 22 19.30 -3.02 -13.72
CA ALA A 22 20.17 -2.65 -12.61
C ALA A 22 21.02 -3.85 -12.14
N ALA A 23 20.41 -5.02 -11.97
CA ALA A 23 21.08 -6.25 -11.54
C ALA A 23 22.21 -6.63 -12.51
N LYS A 24 21.98 -6.51 -13.83
CA LYS A 24 22.99 -6.74 -14.85
C LYS A 24 24.19 -5.79 -14.75
N ARG A 25 23.94 -4.51 -14.42
CA ARG A 25 25.01 -3.51 -14.26
C ARG A 25 25.83 -3.70 -12.99
N LEU A 26 25.22 -4.27 -11.96
CA LEU A 26 25.85 -4.53 -10.66
C LEU A 26 26.49 -5.91 -10.56
N ASP A 27 26.36 -6.75 -11.59
CA ASP A 27 26.75 -8.17 -11.58
C ASP A 27 26.20 -8.89 -10.33
N LEU A 28 24.90 -8.70 -10.09
CA LEU A 28 24.24 -9.17 -8.89
C LEU A 28 24.18 -10.70 -8.87
N ASP A 29 24.41 -11.30 -7.70
CA ASP A 29 24.20 -12.74 -7.48
C ASP A 29 22.78 -13.16 -7.97
N PRO A 30 22.65 -14.26 -8.75
CA PRO A 30 21.36 -14.68 -9.30
C PRO A 30 20.30 -14.96 -8.24
N GLY A 31 20.68 -15.49 -7.08
CA GLY A 31 19.76 -15.75 -5.97
C GLY A 31 19.25 -14.45 -5.35
N LEU A 32 20.14 -13.47 -5.17
CA LEU A 32 19.75 -12.13 -4.73
C LEU A 32 18.86 -11.41 -5.75
N HIS A 33 19.15 -11.55 -7.05
CA HIS A 33 18.31 -10.99 -8.11
C HIS A 33 16.89 -11.56 -8.06
N GLU A 34 16.76 -12.87 -7.95
CA GLU A 34 15.45 -13.53 -7.86
C GLU A 34 14.70 -13.14 -6.58
N LEU A 35 15.39 -13.03 -5.44
CA LEU A 35 14.78 -12.53 -4.20
C LEU A 35 14.23 -11.11 -4.36
N LEU A 36 14.98 -10.22 -5.03
CA LEU A 36 14.57 -8.83 -5.22
C LEU A 36 13.48 -8.66 -6.29
N ARG A 37 13.24 -9.66 -7.13
CA ARG A 37 12.20 -9.65 -8.18
C ARG A 37 10.77 -9.81 -7.65
N TRP A 38 10.61 -10.28 -6.42
CA TRP A 38 9.31 -10.60 -5.83
C TRP A 38 9.11 -9.95 -4.46
N PRO A 39 7.86 -9.60 -4.09
CA PRO A 39 7.58 -9.13 -2.75
C PRO A 39 7.76 -10.26 -1.73
N MET A 40 8.31 -9.94 -0.56
CA MET A 40 8.48 -10.89 0.54
C MET A 40 7.14 -11.29 1.18
N ARG A 41 6.14 -10.38 1.22
CA ARG A 41 4.78 -10.66 1.67
C ARG A 41 3.75 -9.85 0.89
N GLU A 42 2.61 -10.46 0.61
CA GLU A 42 1.43 -9.77 0.08
C GLU A 42 0.15 -10.29 0.72
N PHE A 43 -0.77 -9.37 0.96
CA PHE A 43 -2.05 -9.63 1.61
C PHE A 43 -3.17 -9.22 0.67
N HIS A 44 -4.15 -10.11 0.51
CA HIS A 44 -5.36 -9.89 -0.26
C HIS A 44 -6.56 -10.03 0.68
N VAL A 45 -7.35 -8.98 0.80
CA VAL A 45 -8.47 -8.93 1.74
C VAL A 45 -9.76 -8.52 1.05
N ARG A 46 -10.88 -8.91 1.65
CA ARG A 46 -12.23 -8.48 1.26
C ARG A 46 -12.81 -7.66 2.40
N ILE A 47 -13.20 -6.42 2.13
CA ILE A 47 -13.63 -5.46 3.14
C ILE A 47 -15.13 -5.19 2.93
N PRO A 48 -16.02 -5.82 3.71
CA PRO A 48 -17.44 -5.52 3.66
C PRO A 48 -17.72 -4.15 4.29
N VAL A 49 -18.47 -3.31 3.59
CA VAL A 49 -18.89 -1.99 4.03
C VAL A 49 -20.39 -1.86 3.82
N ARG A 50 -21.09 -1.46 4.89
CA ARG A 50 -22.48 -1.03 4.78
C ARG A 50 -22.53 0.35 4.15
N MET A 51 -23.23 0.48 3.05
CA MET A 51 -23.41 1.73 2.31
C MET A 51 -24.51 2.58 2.95
N ASP A 52 -24.59 3.86 2.59
CA ASP A 52 -25.57 4.79 3.15
C ASP A 52 -27.01 4.43 2.73
N ASP A 53 -27.19 3.73 1.60
CA ASP A 53 -28.48 3.16 1.17
C ASP A 53 -28.90 1.88 1.94
N GLY A 54 -28.06 1.41 2.86
CA GLY A 54 -28.29 0.21 3.68
C GLY A 54 -27.79 -1.10 3.05
N SER A 55 -27.39 -1.09 1.78
CA SER A 55 -26.77 -2.24 1.10
C SER A 55 -25.38 -2.54 1.68
N VAL A 56 -24.83 -3.71 1.34
CA VAL A 56 -23.44 -4.08 1.67
C VAL A 56 -22.67 -4.24 0.38
N ARG A 57 -21.55 -3.50 0.25
CA ARG A 57 -20.57 -3.68 -0.82
C ARG A 57 -19.28 -4.26 -0.24
N VAL A 58 -18.65 -5.18 -0.97
CA VAL A 58 -17.41 -5.83 -0.55
C VAL A 58 -16.26 -5.36 -1.44
N PHE A 59 -15.31 -4.65 -0.85
CA PHE A 59 -14.20 -4.04 -1.56
C PHE A 59 -12.95 -4.94 -1.51
N PRO A 60 -12.30 -5.25 -2.64
CA PRO A 60 -10.97 -5.83 -2.65
C PRO A 60 -9.94 -4.84 -2.10
N GLY A 61 -9.10 -5.31 -1.16
CA GLY A 61 -7.99 -4.55 -0.61
C GLY A 61 -6.68 -5.34 -0.68
N TYR A 62 -5.57 -4.62 -0.74
CA TYR A 62 -4.22 -5.17 -0.85
C TYR A 62 -3.26 -4.47 0.09
N ARG A 63 -2.30 -5.22 0.66
CA ARG A 63 -1.07 -4.68 1.24
C ARG A 63 0.11 -5.52 0.79
N VAL A 64 1.10 -4.91 0.18
CA VAL A 64 2.35 -5.55 -0.24
C VAL A 64 3.49 -5.00 0.62
N GLN A 65 4.21 -5.90 1.26
CA GLN A 65 5.45 -5.63 1.99
C GLN A 65 6.59 -6.21 1.14
N TYR A 66 7.19 -5.37 0.30
CA TYR A 66 8.04 -5.82 -0.79
C TYR A 66 9.39 -6.34 -0.30
N ASN A 67 10.11 -5.53 0.47
CA ASN A 67 11.38 -5.90 1.07
C ASN A 67 11.60 -5.07 2.33
N TRP A 68 11.98 -5.70 3.43
CA TRP A 68 12.25 -5.07 4.73
C TRP A 68 13.69 -5.27 5.22
N ALA A 69 14.63 -5.60 4.33
CA ALA A 69 16.03 -5.87 4.71
C ALA A 69 16.73 -4.67 5.36
N ARG A 70 16.33 -3.44 5.00
CA ARG A 70 16.86 -2.18 5.55
C ARG A 70 16.08 -1.63 6.75
N GLY A 71 14.94 -2.23 7.09
CA GLY A 71 14.05 -1.74 8.14
C GLY A 71 12.56 -1.90 7.80
N PRO A 72 11.67 -1.31 8.60
CA PRO A 72 10.22 -1.44 8.44
C PRO A 72 9.75 -1.03 7.04
N CYS A 73 8.75 -1.72 6.50
CA CYS A 73 8.17 -1.34 5.22
C CYS A 73 7.52 0.04 5.32
N LYS A 74 7.75 0.89 4.31
CA LYS A 74 7.11 2.21 4.21
C LYS A 74 6.39 2.35 2.88
N GLY A 75 5.14 2.81 2.94
CA GLY A 75 4.48 3.38 1.76
C GLY A 75 2.97 3.48 1.85
N GLY A 76 2.44 4.30 0.94
CA GLY A 76 1.07 4.80 0.99
C GLY A 76 -0.01 3.75 0.71
N ILE A 77 -1.26 4.13 1.01
CA ILE A 77 -2.47 3.39 0.68
C ILE A 77 -3.26 4.18 -0.37
N ARG A 78 -3.48 3.57 -1.54
CA ARG A 78 -4.22 4.19 -2.65
C ARG A 78 -5.66 3.69 -2.70
N PHE A 79 -6.61 4.61 -2.87
CA PHE A 79 -8.01 4.25 -3.14
C PHE A 79 -8.31 4.59 -4.60
N HIS A 80 -8.55 3.60 -5.45
CA HIS A 80 -8.75 3.87 -6.88
C HIS A 80 -9.59 2.77 -7.57
N PRO A 81 -10.49 3.10 -8.52
CA PRO A 81 -11.36 2.12 -9.15
C PRO A 81 -10.60 1.10 -9.99
N GLU A 82 -9.46 1.49 -10.56
CA GLU A 82 -8.60 0.63 -11.38
C GLU A 82 -7.40 0.08 -10.58
N GLU A 83 -7.48 0.08 -9.25
CA GLU A 83 -6.40 -0.51 -8.45
C GLU A 83 -6.28 -2.01 -8.70
N THR A 84 -5.04 -2.51 -8.82
CA THR A 84 -4.75 -3.94 -9.03
C THR A 84 -3.60 -4.38 -8.14
N VAL A 85 -3.49 -5.68 -7.87
CA VAL A 85 -2.35 -6.21 -7.13
C VAL A 85 -1.02 -5.87 -7.80
N ASP A 86 -0.95 -5.90 -9.14
CA ASP A 86 0.29 -5.61 -9.87
C ASP A 86 0.68 -4.13 -9.77
N THR A 87 -0.28 -3.22 -9.79
CA THR A 87 -0.03 -1.80 -9.51
C THR A 87 0.55 -1.63 -8.09
N VAL A 88 -0.04 -2.29 -7.09
CA VAL A 88 0.44 -2.22 -5.69
C VAL A 88 1.83 -2.83 -5.54
N ARG A 89 2.12 -3.97 -6.20
CA ARG A 89 3.45 -4.60 -6.22
C ARG A 89 4.50 -3.68 -6.82
N ALA A 90 4.22 -3.10 -7.99
CA ALA A 90 5.13 -2.17 -8.65
C ALA A 90 5.47 -0.96 -7.78
N LEU A 91 4.45 -0.36 -7.16
CA LEU A 91 4.63 0.79 -6.28
C LEU A 91 5.38 0.41 -4.99
N ALA A 92 5.19 -0.79 -4.45
CA ALA A 92 5.93 -1.27 -3.28
C ALA A 92 7.41 -1.55 -3.62
N ALA A 93 7.69 -2.09 -4.80
CA ALA A 93 9.05 -2.23 -5.33
C ALA A 93 9.73 -0.87 -5.44
N TRP A 94 9.08 0.11 -6.08
CA TRP A 94 9.62 1.46 -6.19
C TRP A 94 9.80 2.16 -4.85
N MET A 95 8.97 1.88 -3.83
CA MET A 95 9.23 2.37 -2.47
C MET A 95 10.50 1.77 -1.86
N THR A 96 10.80 0.49 -2.14
CA THR A 96 12.05 -0.16 -1.71
C THR A 96 13.25 0.56 -2.31
N TRP A 97 13.22 0.82 -3.62
CA TRP A 97 14.33 1.47 -4.32
C TRP A 97 14.46 2.94 -3.91
N LYS A 98 13.35 3.67 -3.81
CA LYS A 98 13.35 5.07 -3.40
C LYS A 98 13.98 5.25 -2.02
N THR A 99 13.57 4.45 -1.03
CA THR A 99 14.09 4.54 0.34
C THR A 99 15.56 4.17 0.42
N ALA A 100 15.99 3.14 -0.32
CA ALA A 100 17.40 2.77 -0.41
C ALA A 100 18.27 3.85 -1.07
N VAL A 101 17.80 4.46 -2.16
CA VAL A 101 18.54 5.50 -2.91
C VAL A 101 18.78 6.76 -2.07
N VAL A 102 17.83 7.14 -1.21
CA VAL A 102 17.98 8.28 -0.29
C VAL A 102 18.49 7.86 1.10
N ASP A 103 19.06 6.66 1.21
CA ASP A 103 19.70 6.10 2.41
C ASP A 103 18.82 6.11 3.67
N LEU A 104 17.52 5.86 3.52
CA LEU A 104 16.62 5.68 4.66
C LEU A 104 16.71 4.25 5.22
N PRO A 105 16.62 4.06 6.56
CA PRO A 105 16.57 2.75 7.19
C PRO A 105 15.15 2.16 7.10
N LEU A 106 14.62 2.09 5.88
CA LEU A 106 13.25 1.67 5.58
C LEU A 106 13.25 0.70 4.41
N GLY A 107 12.30 -0.23 4.46
CA GLY A 107 11.91 -1.06 3.34
C GLY A 107 10.83 -0.43 2.48
N GLY A 108 10.37 -1.16 1.47
CA GLY A 108 9.25 -0.74 0.62
C GLY A 108 7.96 -1.49 0.93
N GLY A 109 6.87 -0.74 1.06
CA GLY A 109 5.52 -1.29 1.13
C GLY A 109 4.54 -0.45 0.34
N LYS A 110 3.36 -1.00 0.04
CA LYS A 110 2.25 -0.26 -0.56
C LYS A 110 0.93 -0.94 -0.25
N GLY A 111 -0.13 -0.17 -0.10
CA GLY A 111 -1.50 -0.66 0.02
C GLY A 111 -2.40 -0.09 -1.06
N GLY A 112 -3.51 -0.77 -1.30
CA GLY A 112 -4.50 -0.36 -2.28
C GLY A 112 -5.89 -0.87 -1.93
N VAL A 113 -6.94 -0.13 -2.28
CA VAL A 113 -8.32 -0.60 -2.23
C VAL A 113 -9.00 -0.26 -3.55
N VAL A 114 -9.67 -1.24 -4.13
CA VAL A 114 -10.41 -1.09 -5.40
C VAL A 114 -11.76 -0.43 -5.11
N CYS A 115 -11.78 0.90 -5.08
CA CYS A 115 -12.98 1.70 -4.85
C CYS A 115 -12.92 3.03 -5.60
N ASN A 116 -14.06 3.68 -5.85
CA ASN A 116 -14.10 5.04 -6.36
C ASN A 116 -14.51 6.02 -5.23
N PRO A 117 -13.56 6.71 -4.58
CA PRO A 117 -13.90 7.64 -3.50
C PRO A 117 -14.82 8.79 -3.90
N LYS A 118 -14.89 9.13 -5.20
CA LYS A 118 -15.75 10.20 -5.71
C LYS A 118 -17.22 9.84 -5.70
N GLU A 119 -17.54 8.55 -5.63
CA GLU A 119 -18.91 8.02 -5.58
C GLU A 119 -19.30 7.60 -4.15
N MET A 120 -18.47 7.89 -3.16
CA MET A 120 -18.68 7.48 -1.77
C MET A 120 -18.88 8.69 -0.88
N SER A 121 -19.78 8.55 0.09
CA SER A 121 -19.92 9.54 1.15
C SER A 121 -18.72 9.50 2.10
N SER A 122 -18.49 10.59 2.83
CA SER A 122 -17.43 10.63 3.85
C SER A 122 -17.56 9.50 4.88
N ARG A 123 -18.80 9.15 5.25
CA ARG A 123 -19.06 8.07 6.22
C ARG A 123 -18.77 6.69 5.64
N GLU A 124 -19.02 6.48 4.35
CA GLU A 124 -18.67 5.24 3.66
C GLU A 124 -17.15 5.08 3.54
N LEU A 125 -16.45 6.17 3.23
CA LEU A 125 -14.98 6.20 3.19
C LEU A 125 -14.37 5.93 4.57
N GLU A 126 -14.93 6.50 5.63
CA GLU A 126 -14.52 6.19 7.00
C GLU A 126 -14.70 4.70 7.30
N ARG A 127 -15.90 4.15 7.04
CA ARG A 127 -16.17 2.72 7.29
C ARG A 127 -15.24 1.81 6.50
N LEU A 128 -14.92 2.15 5.25
CA LEU A 128 -13.96 1.44 4.42
C LEU A 128 -12.55 1.51 5.01
N SER A 129 -12.10 2.71 5.40
CA SER A 129 -10.77 2.94 5.98
C SER A 129 -10.57 2.15 7.28
N ARG A 130 -11.58 2.14 8.16
CA ARG A 130 -11.59 1.34 9.38
C ARG A 130 -11.63 -0.15 9.06
N GLY A 131 -12.41 -0.57 8.07
CA GLY A 131 -12.48 -1.96 7.61
C GLY A 131 -11.14 -2.48 7.10
N TYR A 132 -10.39 -1.65 6.37
CA TYR A 132 -9.04 -1.96 5.92
C TYR A 132 -8.10 -2.23 7.12
N ILE A 133 -8.14 -1.38 8.14
CA ILE A 133 -7.33 -1.56 9.35
C ILE A 133 -7.75 -2.79 10.16
N ARG A 134 -9.04 -3.10 10.29
CA ARG A 134 -9.47 -4.36 10.91
C ARG A 134 -8.93 -5.60 10.18
N ALA A 135 -8.83 -5.54 8.86
CA ALA A 135 -8.34 -6.67 8.07
C ALA A 135 -6.82 -6.86 8.13
N LEU A 136 -6.06 -5.76 8.27
CA LEU A 136 -4.60 -5.77 8.07
C LEU A 136 -3.80 -5.26 9.28
N GLY A 137 -4.45 -4.72 10.31
CA GLY A 137 -3.82 -4.02 11.43
C GLY A 137 -2.80 -4.87 12.18
N HIS A 138 -3.01 -6.18 12.29
CA HIS A 138 -2.05 -7.10 12.94
C HIS A 138 -0.69 -7.21 12.22
N TYR A 139 -0.63 -6.77 10.96
CA TYR A 139 0.60 -6.75 10.15
C TYR A 139 1.22 -5.36 10.06
N LEU A 140 0.63 -4.37 10.74
CA LEU A 140 1.12 -3.00 10.82
C LEU A 140 1.73 -2.75 12.19
N SER A 141 2.84 -2.03 12.22
CA SER A 141 3.41 -1.48 13.45
C SER A 141 4.51 -0.48 13.06
N PRO A 142 4.91 0.42 13.98
CA PRO A 142 6.06 1.30 13.75
C PRO A 142 7.37 0.57 13.40
N THR A 143 7.49 -0.71 13.77
CA THR A 143 8.69 -1.54 13.58
C THR A 143 8.56 -2.58 12.48
N VAL A 144 7.39 -2.69 11.84
CA VAL A 144 7.11 -3.71 10.80
C VAL A 144 6.70 -3.06 9.49
N ASP A 145 5.63 -2.25 9.52
CA ASP A 145 5.06 -1.66 8.31
C ASP A 145 4.23 -0.41 8.65
N VAL A 146 4.59 0.71 8.01
CA VAL A 146 4.08 2.05 8.33
C VAL A 146 3.41 2.67 7.11
N PRO A 147 2.06 2.66 7.02
CA PRO A 147 1.35 3.27 5.90
C PRO A 147 1.44 4.81 5.83
N ALA A 148 0.93 5.37 4.75
CA ALA A 148 0.89 6.80 4.46
C ALA A 148 -0.28 7.13 3.50
N PRO A 149 -0.55 8.44 3.23
CA PRO A 149 -1.40 8.84 2.13
C PRO A 149 -0.83 8.43 0.76
N ASP A 150 -1.72 8.30 -0.21
CA ASP A 150 -1.45 8.17 -1.64
C ASP A 150 -2.66 8.71 -2.43
N VAL A 151 -2.83 8.33 -3.70
CA VAL A 151 -3.94 8.78 -4.54
C VAL A 151 -5.28 8.52 -3.84
N TYR A 152 -6.04 9.60 -3.69
CA TYR A 152 -7.36 9.67 -3.03
C TYR A 152 -7.41 9.20 -1.57
N THR A 153 -6.28 9.19 -0.89
CA THR A 153 -6.22 9.20 0.57
C THR A 153 -5.48 10.44 1.06
N ASN A 154 -5.77 10.89 2.27
CA ASN A 154 -5.34 12.18 2.78
C ASN A 154 -5.21 12.12 4.32
N PRO A 155 -4.84 13.22 5.00
CA PRO A 155 -4.71 13.22 6.45
C PRO A 155 -5.97 12.77 7.20
N GLN A 156 -7.18 13.03 6.66
CA GLN A 156 -8.43 12.56 7.26
C GLN A 156 -8.58 11.03 7.16
N VAL A 157 -8.17 10.43 6.05
CA VAL A 157 -8.14 8.96 5.94
C VAL A 157 -7.14 8.36 6.93
N MET A 158 -5.97 9.00 7.07
CA MET A 158 -4.94 8.55 8.02
C MET A 158 -5.39 8.65 9.48
N SER A 159 -6.19 9.68 9.83
CA SER A 159 -6.72 9.80 11.19
C SER A 159 -7.73 8.70 11.52
N TRP A 160 -8.66 8.38 10.61
CA TRP A 160 -9.59 7.25 10.80
C TRP A 160 -8.86 5.92 10.93
N MET A 161 -7.79 5.73 10.14
CA MET A 161 -7.00 4.50 10.19
C MET A 161 -6.19 4.38 11.49
N LEU A 162 -5.59 5.48 11.96
CA LEU A 162 -4.89 5.51 13.25
C LEU A 162 -5.84 5.19 14.39
N ASP A 163 -6.98 5.89 14.47
CA ASP A 163 -7.98 5.72 15.52
C ASP A 163 -8.47 4.26 15.59
N GLU A 164 -8.76 3.65 14.43
CA GLU A 164 -9.14 2.24 14.38
C GLU A 164 -8.02 1.31 14.82
N TYR A 165 -6.77 1.59 14.46
CA TYR A 165 -5.63 0.78 14.87
C TYR A 165 -5.45 0.83 16.39
N GLU A 166 -5.45 2.02 16.98
CA GLU A 166 -5.32 2.21 18.44
C GLU A 166 -6.48 1.56 19.20
N ARG A 167 -7.70 1.60 18.64
CA ARG A 167 -8.86 0.89 19.17
C ARG A 167 -8.66 -0.64 19.18
N LEU A 168 -8.03 -1.19 18.15
CA LEU A 168 -7.77 -2.63 18.04
C LEU A 168 -6.63 -3.09 18.96
N THR A 169 -5.58 -2.28 19.11
CA THR A 169 -4.40 -2.64 19.92
C THR A 169 -4.55 -2.24 21.38
N GLY A 170 -5.49 -1.36 21.72
CA GLY A 170 -5.75 -0.91 23.08
C GLY A 170 -4.70 0.07 23.62
N HIS A 171 -3.87 0.67 22.77
CA HIS A 171 -2.88 1.67 23.17
C HIS A 171 -2.67 2.71 22.07
N SER A 172 -2.18 3.90 22.46
CA SER A 172 -1.81 4.93 21.49
C SER A 172 -0.56 4.50 20.71
N ALA A 173 -0.59 4.71 19.39
CA ALA A 173 0.43 4.29 18.44
C ALA A 173 0.56 5.30 17.27
N PRO A 174 0.80 6.60 17.52
CA PRO A 174 0.80 7.62 16.47
C PRO A 174 1.84 7.36 15.37
N GLY A 175 2.90 6.62 15.67
CA GLY A 175 3.93 6.23 14.70
C GLY A 175 3.53 5.14 13.71
N VAL A 176 2.36 4.49 13.85
CA VAL A 176 1.95 3.40 12.95
C VAL A 176 1.61 3.90 11.54
N ILE A 177 1.20 5.16 11.41
CA ILE A 177 0.81 5.80 10.14
C ILE A 177 1.40 7.21 10.08
N THR A 178 1.96 7.60 8.92
CA THR A 178 2.46 8.96 8.67
C THR A 178 1.46 9.78 7.84
N GLY A 179 1.68 11.10 7.69
CA GLY A 179 0.81 11.96 6.88
C GLY A 179 -0.54 12.25 7.54
N LYS A 180 -0.55 12.25 8.88
CA LYS A 180 -1.69 12.58 9.72
C LYS A 180 -1.85 14.10 9.84
N PRO A 181 -2.98 14.62 10.36
CA PRO A 181 -3.09 16.03 10.73
C PRO A 181 -2.08 16.39 11.83
N LEU A 182 -1.66 17.66 11.88
CA LEU A 182 -0.71 18.15 12.90
C LEU A 182 -1.17 17.85 14.33
N ALA A 183 -2.47 17.97 14.60
CA ALA A 183 -3.06 17.68 15.90
C ALA A 183 -2.87 16.21 16.36
N LEU A 184 -2.52 15.30 15.46
CA LEU A 184 -2.27 13.87 15.74
C LEU A 184 -0.78 13.49 15.56
N GLY A 185 0.14 14.46 15.54
CA GLY A 185 1.58 14.21 15.31
C GLY A 185 1.90 13.95 13.83
N GLY A 186 1.40 14.85 12.97
CA GLY A 186 1.61 14.88 11.52
C GLY A 186 2.95 15.46 11.11
#